data_AF-A0A4Q6DS55-F1
#
_entry.id   AF-A0A4Q6DS55-F1
#
_cell.length_a   1.000
_cell.length_b   1.000
_cell.length_c   1.000
_cell.angle_alpha   90.00
_cell.angle_beta   90.00
_cell.angle_gamma   90.00
#
_symmetry.space_group_name_H-M   'P 1'
#
loop_
_entity.id
_entity.type
_entity.pdbx_description
1 polymer ?
#
loop_
_entity_poly.entity_id
_entity_poly.type
_entity_poly.pdbx_seq_one_letter_code
_entity_poly.pdbx_strand_id
1 'polypeptide(L)' 'LSKDRANSVKTYLVNSGVDAKQLKVKALGETMPVADNSTEEGRVLNRRVEFAK' A
#
# COMPACT_ATOMS: atom_id res chain seq x y z
N LEU A 1 5.17 -6.99 -5.31
CA LEU A 1 3.70 -6.83 -5.20
C LEU A 1 3.25 -5.66 -4.31
N SER A 2 3.47 -5.65 -2.98
CA SER A 2 2.95 -4.54 -2.15
C SER A 2 3.65 -3.20 -2.42
N LYS A 3 4.97 -3.23 -2.66
CA LYS A 3 5.75 -2.05 -3.08
C LYS A 3 5.29 -1.49 -4.42
N ASP A 4 5.01 -2.36 -5.40
CA ASP A 4 4.59 -1.94 -6.74
C ASP A 4 3.20 -1.31 -6.71
N ARG A 5 2.27 -1.85 -5.92
CA ARG A 5 0.96 -1.24 -5.67
C ARG A 5 1.07 0.13 -5.01
N ALA A 6 1.89 0.24 -3.96
CA ALA A 6 2.09 1.51 -3.27
C ALA A 6 2.74 2.58 -4.18
N ASN A 7 3.68 2.16 -5.04
CA ASN A 7 4.26 3.03 -6.07
C ASN A 7 3.21 3.45 -7.10
N SER A 8 2.34 2.54 -7.56
CA SER A 8 1.25 2.89 -8.49
C SER A 8 0.31 3.95 -7.91
N VAL A 9 -0.04 3.85 -6.63
CA VAL A 9 -0.87 4.84 -5.94
C VAL A 9 -0.12 6.17 -5.79
N LYS A 10 1.16 6.14 -5.41
CA LYS A 10 1.98 7.36 -5.35
C LYS A 10 2.04 8.05 -6.71
N THR A 11 2.29 7.32 -7.79
CA THR A 11 2.33 7.89 -9.14
C THR A 11 1.00 8.53 -9.52
N TYR A 12 -0.12 7.88 -9.21
CA TYR A 12 -1.45 8.45 -9.44
C TYR A 12 -1.63 9.78 -8.69
N LEU A 13 -1.31 9.81 -7.39
CA LEU A 13 -1.46 11.01 -6.57
C LEU A 13 -0.55 12.16 -7.02
N VAL A 14 0.69 11.86 -7.43
CA VAL A 14 1.60 12.87 -7.98
C VAL A 14 1.05 13.44 -9.29
N ASN A 15 0.52 12.59 -10.17
CA ASN A 15 -0.13 13.04 -11.40
C ASN A 15 -1.40 13.85 -11.13
N SER A 16 -2.08 13.63 -10.01
CA SER A 16 -3.22 14.43 -9.55
C SER A 16 -2.81 15.75 -8.87
N GLY A 17 -1.52 16.09 -8.82
CA GLY A 17 -1.02 17.37 -8.31
C GLY A 17 -0.52 17.35 -6.86
N VAL A 18 -0.42 16.17 -6.23
CA VAL A 18 0.19 16.06 -4.89
C VAL A 18 1.71 16.09 -5.01
N ASP A 19 2.39 16.94 -4.23
CA ASP A 19 3.85 17.00 -4.24
C ASP A 19 4.46 15.66 -3.81
N ALA A 20 5.26 15.07 -4.70
CA ALA A 20 5.95 13.81 -4.47
C ALA A 20 6.86 13.81 -3.23
N LYS A 21 7.31 14.99 -2.77
CA LYS A 21 8.11 15.16 -1.54
C LYS A 21 7.28 14.96 -0.27
N GLN A 22 5.97 15.19 -0.31
CA GLN A 22 5.06 14.95 0.81
C GLN A 22 4.64 13.47 0.91
N LEU A 23 4.86 12.69 -0.15
CA LEU A 23 4.45 11.29 -0.22
C LEU A 23 5.62 10.34 0.07
N LYS A 24 5.60 9.72 1.26
CA LYS A 24 6.57 8.68 1.66
C LYS A 24 5.95 7.30 1.51
N VAL A 25 6.44 6.52 0.54
CA VAL A 25 5.99 5.13 0.34
C VAL A 25 6.76 4.22 1.28
N LYS A 26 6.06 3.56 2.20
CA LYS A 26 6.63 2.53 3.07
C LYS A 26 5.95 1.20 2.75
N ALA A 27 6.66 0.30 2.07
CA ALA A 27 6.16 -1.02 1.75
C ALA A 27 6.52 -1.98 2.91
N LEU A 28 5.52 -2.35 3.71
CA LEU A 28 5.68 -3.27 4.85
C LEU A 28 5.56 -4.74 4.46
N GLY A 29 5.41 -5.07 3.17
CA GLY A 29 5.35 -6.46 2.69
C GLY A 29 4.35 -7.33 3.47
N GLU A 30 4.78 -8.55 3.80
CA GLU A 30 4.06 -9.53 4.62
C GLU A 30 4.38 -9.40 6.12
N THR A 31 5.17 -8.41 6.55
CA THR A 31 5.64 -8.32 7.95
C THR A 31 4.61 -7.73 8.89
N MET A 32 3.51 -7.17 8.38
CA MET A 32 2.35 -6.74 9.15
C MET A 32 1.07 -7.27 8.49
N PRO A 33 0.83 -8.60 8.51
CA PRO A 33 -0.44 -9.15 8.09
C PRO A 33 -1.49 -8.85 9.17
N VAL A 34 -2.72 -8.73 8.71
CA VAL A 34 -3.81 -8.12 9.48
C VAL A 34 -4.97 -9.09 9.55
N ALA A 35 -4.96 -10.04 8.61
CA ALA A 35 -5.58 -11.34 8.69
C ALA A 35 -4.56 -12.42 8.26
N ASP A 36 -4.91 -13.69 8.46
CA ASP A 36 -4.07 -14.82 8.08
C ASP A 36 -3.84 -14.88 6.56
N ASN A 37 -2.59 -14.99 6.11
CA ASN A 37 -2.26 -15.13 4.68
C ASN A 37 -2.56 -16.53 4.12
N SER A 38 -2.86 -17.51 4.98
CA SER A 38 -3.16 -18.89 4.56
C SER A 38 -4.55 -19.04 3.96
N THR A 39 -5.51 -18.18 4.34
CA THR A 39 -6.89 -18.19 3.85
C THR A 39 -7.09 -17.17 2.72
N GLU A 40 -8.00 -17.45 1.79
CA GLU A 40 -8.29 -16.51 0.70
C GLU A 40 -8.90 -15.21 1.25
N GLU A 41 -9.77 -15.33 2.26
CA GLU A 41 -10.38 -14.19 2.94
C GLU A 41 -9.32 -13.29 3.58
N GLY A 42 -8.32 -13.87 4.24
CA GLY A 42 -7.26 -13.10 4.86
C GLY A 42 -6.29 -12.48 3.86
N ARG A 43 -6.03 -13.14 2.72
CA ARG A 43 -5.31 -12.54 1.58
C ARG A 43 -6.06 -11.35 0.97
N VAL A 44 -7.39 -11.37 0.91
CA VAL A 44 -8.18 -10.22 0.46
C VAL A 44 -8.04 -9.06 1.45
N LEU A 45 -8.17 -9.32 2.75
CA LEU A 45 -8.03 -8.28 3.79
C LEU A 45 -6.63 -7.64 3.86
N ASN A 46 -5.59 -8.41 3.51
CA ASN A 46 -4.21 -7.91 3.46
C ASN A 46 -3.90 -7.10 2.19
N ARG A 47 -4.77 -7.11 1.16
CA ARG A 47 -4.62 -6.28 -0.05
C ARG A 47 -5.16 -4.86 0.16
N ARG A 48 -4.50 -4.05 1.00
CA ARG A 48 -4.92 -2.66 1.25
C ARG A 48 -3.79 -1.64 1.22
N VAL A 49 -4.16 -0.37 1.09
CA VAL A 49 -3.28 0.80 1.15
C VAL A 49 -3.83 1.73 2.22
N GLU A 50 -3.04 2.00 3.26
CA GLU A 50 -3.40 2.90 4.35
C GLU A 50 -2.70 4.25 4.19
N PHE A 51 -3.40 5.33 4.54
CA PHE A 51 -2.85 6.67 4.59
C PHE A 51 -2.66 7.07 6.06
N ALA A 52 -1.42 7.34 6.46
CA ALA A 52 -1.12 7.91 7.77
C ALA A 52 -0.86 9.42 7.61
N LYS A 53 -1.44 10.22 8.51
CA LYS A 53 -1.30 11.69 8.56
C LYS A 53 0.00 12.10 9.25
#